data_AF-A0A7W9SNB3-F1
#
_entry.id   AF-A0A7W9SNB3-F1
#
_cell.length_a   1.000
_cell.length_b   1.000
_cell.length_c   1.000
_cell.angle_alpha   90.00
_cell.angle_beta   90.00
_cell.angle_gamma   90.00
#
_symmetry.space_group_name_H-M   'P 1'
#
loop_
_entity.id
_entity.type
_entity.pdbx_description
1 polymer ?
#
loop_
_entity_poly.entity_id
_entity_poly.type
_entity_poly.pdbx_seq_one_letter_code
_entity_poly.pdbx_strand_id
1 'polypeptide(L)'
;MSMETPPALTQELVSPRDPIYARLAAAARAGLLPGWQPVDFLRGDRLFTRRELAQISAPLTPVQRGDKAESNSFSPPRRTGAGGVESFLVVGNAPRALIAAPGWQLQATRAGVTAAELSTQWRGWELSAGRMPLRWGPGWSGGMLFSDSAPPLDRVSVSKQLGKFRLEQFYGQFFEPNDPTAPQDTASGTRRHLAGRRLTLQSTGPWELSAGEAIKALRLPDPALAAALPWYVYEHDWSAIGSGRWLGLPRSAAYKNSAWLNYMADLTVGYQRGTGVRFYGEYLLDDIKAPAFLGGKETTPQRSGLLLGAAGGHGPLAWRVEAVDTNRRTYRSDVLPNEWSRGDSLLGSPIGSNAFQLFARTDYRVQERLSLALEAQRVRRRDTTQPGPADLNRVTLFVATTLTPQAYATARLERDGARLTLGWMP
;
A
#
# COMPACT_ATOMS: atom_id res chain seq x y z
N MET A 1 -23.60 -22.25 -36.49
CA MET A 1 -22.87 -20.98 -36.27
C MET A 1 -22.55 -20.87 -34.79
N SER A 2 -21.40 -21.40 -34.37
CA SER A 2 -20.91 -21.29 -32.99
C SER A 2 -20.14 -19.98 -32.84
N MET A 3 -20.62 -19.08 -31.98
CA MET A 3 -19.87 -17.89 -31.58
C MET A 3 -18.84 -18.29 -30.53
N GLU A 4 -17.58 -18.41 -30.94
CA GLU A 4 -16.43 -18.53 -30.04
C GLU A 4 -16.35 -17.27 -29.16
N THR A 5 -16.46 -17.46 -27.83
CA THR A 5 -16.24 -16.39 -26.86
C THR A 5 -14.74 -16.33 -26.55
N PRO A 6 -14.07 -15.17 -26.65
CA PRO A 6 -12.62 -15.10 -26.48
C PRO A 6 -12.22 -15.38 -25.02
N PRO A 7 -11.09 -16.05 -24.76
CA PRO A 7 -10.68 -16.45 -23.43
C PRO A 7 -10.27 -15.23 -22.58
N ALA A 8 -10.86 -15.12 -21.39
CA ALA A 8 -10.44 -14.21 -20.35
C ALA A 8 -9.11 -14.70 -19.73
N LEU A 9 -7.98 -14.17 -20.20
CA LEU A 9 -6.72 -14.39 -19.48
C LEU A 9 -6.65 -13.51 -18.24
N THR A 10 -6.19 -14.14 -17.17
CA THR A 10 -5.80 -13.62 -15.87
C THR A 10 -4.76 -12.52 -16.00
N GLN A 11 -4.87 -11.48 -15.18
CA GLN A 11 -4.15 -10.25 -15.43
C GLN A 11 -3.58 -9.68 -14.11
N GLU A 12 -2.33 -10.10 -13.83
CA GLU A 12 -1.46 -9.74 -12.70
C GLU A 12 -1.09 -8.24 -12.73
N LEU A 13 -1.53 -7.46 -11.75
CA LEU A 13 -1.27 -6.02 -11.73
C LEU A 13 0.19 -5.71 -11.40
N VAL A 14 0.84 -4.99 -12.29
CA VAL A 14 2.24 -4.62 -12.18
C VAL A 14 2.34 -3.27 -11.48
N SER A 15 3.18 -3.20 -10.46
CA SER A 15 3.46 -1.96 -9.72
C SER A 15 3.85 -0.83 -10.68
N PRO A 16 3.38 0.42 -10.50
CA PRO A 16 3.82 1.55 -11.32
C PRO A 16 5.31 1.89 -11.16
N ARG A 17 5.93 1.35 -10.10
CA ARG A 17 7.37 1.41 -9.89
C ARG A 17 8.11 0.30 -10.65
N ASP A 18 7.39 -0.59 -11.32
CA ASP A 18 7.96 -1.57 -12.24
C ASP A 18 8.49 -0.83 -13.47
N PRO A 19 9.78 -0.99 -13.81
CA PRO A 19 10.39 -0.19 -14.86
C PRO A 19 9.91 -0.55 -16.27
N ILE A 20 9.09 -1.59 -16.46
CA ILE A 20 8.34 -1.80 -17.70
C ILE A 20 7.49 -0.59 -18.07
N TYR A 21 6.93 0.12 -17.07
CA TYR A 21 6.18 1.36 -17.32
C TYR A 21 7.06 2.46 -17.92
N ALA A 22 8.32 2.58 -17.48
CA ALA A 22 9.25 3.54 -18.05
C ALA A 22 9.62 3.21 -19.50
N ARG A 23 9.70 1.91 -19.84
CA ARG A 23 9.98 1.43 -21.21
C ARG A 23 8.81 1.66 -22.15
N LEU A 24 7.60 1.31 -21.72
CA LEU A 24 6.40 1.58 -22.51
C LEU A 24 6.16 3.07 -22.69
N ALA A 25 6.47 3.88 -21.67
CA ALA A 25 6.47 5.32 -21.83
C ALA A 25 7.45 5.83 -22.89
N ALA A 26 8.67 5.27 -22.93
CA ALA A 26 9.67 5.62 -23.93
C ALA A 26 9.23 5.17 -25.34
N ALA A 27 8.67 3.97 -25.46
CA ALA A 27 8.17 3.44 -26.73
C ALA A 27 6.97 4.23 -27.28
N ALA A 28 6.03 4.61 -26.41
CA ALA A 28 4.93 5.51 -26.76
C ALA A 28 5.45 6.88 -27.24
N ARG A 29 6.52 7.39 -26.62
CA ARG A 29 7.14 8.67 -27.01
C ARG A 29 7.78 8.60 -28.39
N ALA A 30 8.33 7.45 -28.73
CA ALA A 30 8.90 7.17 -30.05
C ALA A 30 7.84 6.86 -31.12
N GLY A 31 6.54 6.94 -30.79
CA GLY A 31 5.44 6.64 -31.72
C GLY A 31 5.30 5.14 -32.03
N LEU A 32 5.99 4.27 -31.29
CA LEU A 32 5.99 2.83 -31.51
C LEU A 32 4.76 2.12 -30.93
N LEU A 33 3.95 2.86 -30.16
CA LEU A 33 2.70 2.39 -29.56
C LEU A 33 1.54 3.30 -30.02
N PRO A 34 0.94 3.04 -31.19
CA PRO A 34 -0.11 3.88 -31.75
C PRO A 34 -1.30 3.99 -30.79
N GLY A 35 -1.76 5.21 -30.53
CA GLY A 35 -2.87 5.49 -29.61
C GLY A 35 -2.50 5.53 -28.12
N TRP A 36 -1.24 5.24 -27.77
CA TRP A 36 -0.73 5.31 -26.40
C TRP A 36 0.22 6.49 -26.24
N GLN A 37 0.08 7.22 -25.14
CA GLN A 37 0.93 8.36 -24.79
C GLN A 37 1.87 7.97 -23.63
N PRO A 38 3.09 8.55 -23.54
CA PRO A 38 4.03 8.22 -22.46
C PRO A 38 3.45 8.37 -21.06
N VAL A 39 2.52 9.31 -20.92
CA VAL A 39 1.81 9.62 -19.68
C VAL A 39 0.96 8.48 -19.17
N ASP A 40 0.47 7.60 -20.05
CA ASP A 40 -0.39 6.47 -19.68
C ASP A 40 0.37 5.47 -18.80
N PHE A 41 1.70 5.46 -18.88
CA PHE A 41 2.56 4.57 -18.10
C PHE A 41 3.26 5.29 -16.93
N LEU A 42 3.64 6.56 -17.06
CA LEU A 42 4.51 7.19 -16.04
C LEU A 42 3.80 7.58 -14.73
N ARG A 43 2.48 7.49 -14.65
CA ARG A 43 1.72 8.02 -13.49
C ARG A 43 1.30 7.01 -12.45
N GLY A 44 1.23 5.73 -12.82
CA GLY A 44 0.65 4.72 -11.93
C GLY A 44 -0.84 4.91 -11.62
N ASP A 45 -1.55 5.72 -12.41
CA ASP A 45 -2.99 5.96 -12.28
C ASP A 45 -3.80 4.74 -12.70
N ARG A 46 -3.21 3.90 -13.55
CA ARG A 46 -3.71 2.60 -13.94
C ARG A 46 -2.63 1.58 -13.62
N LEU A 47 -2.99 0.60 -12.80
CA LEU A 47 -2.21 -0.62 -12.69
C LEU A 47 -2.49 -1.42 -13.96
N PHE A 48 -1.52 -1.48 -14.87
CA PHE A 48 -1.57 -2.42 -15.97
C PHE A 48 -1.25 -3.79 -15.49
N THR A 49 -1.83 -4.74 -16.17
CA THR A 49 -1.59 -6.11 -15.87
C THR A 49 -0.37 -6.59 -16.67
N ARG A 50 0.37 -7.61 -16.25
CA ARG A 50 1.50 -8.14 -17.03
C ARG A 50 1.13 -8.47 -18.46
N ARG A 51 -0.09 -8.99 -18.70
CA ARG A 51 -0.60 -9.26 -20.05
C ARG A 51 -0.89 -8.00 -20.87
N GLU A 52 -1.50 -6.96 -20.29
CA GLU A 52 -1.67 -5.68 -20.98
C GLU A 52 -0.30 -5.12 -21.34
N LEU A 53 0.64 -5.12 -20.40
CA LEU A 53 2.01 -4.68 -20.65
C LEU A 53 2.72 -5.52 -21.71
N ALA A 54 2.53 -6.85 -21.71
CA ALA A 54 3.07 -7.76 -22.72
C ALA A 54 2.43 -7.57 -24.10
N GLN A 55 1.13 -7.27 -24.17
CA GLN A 55 0.43 -6.97 -25.42
C GLN A 55 0.83 -5.62 -26.00
N ILE A 56 1.03 -4.63 -25.13
CA ILE A 56 1.54 -3.31 -25.48
C ILE A 56 3.01 -3.41 -25.90
N SER A 57 3.83 -4.22 -25.22
CA SER A 57 5.24 -4.40 -25.56
C SER A 57 5.50 -5.37 -26.71
N ALA A 58 4.56 -6.25 -27.06
CA ALA A 58 4.70 -7.25 -28.11
C ALA A 58 5.21 -6.67 -29.46
N PRO A 59 4.64 -5.58 -30.01
CA PRO A 59 5.14 -4.97 -31.25
C PRO A 59 6.52 -4.31 -31.13
N LEU A 60 7.03 -4.11 -29.91
CA LEU A 60 8.37 -3.55 -29.66
C LEU A 60 9.47 -4.63 -29.66
N THR A 61 9.08 -5.90 -29.75
CA THR A 61 10.01 -7.01 -29.81
C THR A 61 10.56 -7.10 -31.24
N PRO A 62 11.86 -6.88 -31.47
CA PRO A 62 12.43 -7.13 -32.80
C PRO A 62 12.17 -8.59 -33.17
N VAL A 63 11.72 -8.84 -34.41
CA VAL A 63 11.68 -10.20 -34.98
C VAL A 63 13.07 -10.79 -34.79
N GLN A 64 13.17 -11.84 -33.97
CA GLN A 64 14.44 -12.44 -33.60
C GLN A 64 15.18 -12.95 -34.84
N ARG A 65 16.19 -12.19 -35.27
CA ARG A 65 17.44 -12.78 -35.75
C ARG A 65 18.40 -12.72 -34.57
N GLY A 66 18.93 -13.87 -34.20
CA GLY A 66 19.45 -14.16 -32.87
C GLY A 66 20.34 -13.07 -32.28
N ASP A 67 19.94 -12.57 -31.11
CA ASP A 67 20.81 -12.30 -29.97
C ASP A 67 19.92 -12.08 -28.73
N LYS A 68 20.24 -12.80 -27.65
CA LYS A 68 19.49 -12.78 -26.39
C LYS A 68 19.73 -11.46 -25.67
N ALA A 69 18.66 -10.68 -25.46
CA ALA A 69 18.65 -9.55 -24.54
C ALA A 69 17.41 -9.62 -23.63
N GLU A 70 17.56 -10.25 -22.46
CA GLU A 70 16.65 -10.07 -21.34
C GLU A 70 17.08 -8.83 -20.54
N SER A 71 16.12 -8.00 -20.13
CA SER A 71 16.40 -6.71 -19.50
C SER A 71 15.58 -6.55 -18.22
N ASN A 72 16.28 -6.63 -17.08
CA ASN A 72 15.78 -6.58 -15.69
C ASN A 72 15.76 -5.17 -15.11
N SER A 73 14.97 -4.93 -14.05
CA SER A 73 14.80 -3.57 -13.49
C SER A 73 14.16 -3.52 -12.07
N PHE A 74 14.57 -2.56 -11.21
CA PHE A 74 14.38 -2.47 -9.74
C PHE A 74 13.85 -1.11 -9.22
N SER A 75 13.28 -1.11 -8.01
CA SER A 75 12.85 0.04 -7.18
C SER A 75 13.82 0.28 -6.01
N PRO A 76 14.16 1.53 -5.62
CA PRO A 76 15.21 1.80 -4.63
C PRO A 76 14.94 1.21 -3.22
N PRO A 77 15.99 0.89 -2.44
CA PRO A 77 15.88 0.14 -1.20
C PRO A 77 15.23 0.93 -0.06
N ARG A 78 14.47 0.22 0.78
CA ARG A 78 13.94 0.72 2.05
C ARG A 78 15.03 0.84 3.11
N ARG A 79 14.74 1.69 4.10
CA ARG A 79 15.50 1.81 5.35
C ARG A 79 15.36 0.50 6.15
N THR A 80 16.29 -0.42 5.98
CA THR A 80 16.66 -1.39 7.03
C THR A 80 18.07 -1.00 7.50
N GLY A 81 18.30 -1.03 8.81
CA GLY A 81 19.53 -0.53 9.44
C GLY A 81 20.82 -1.28 9.10
N ALA A 82 20.84 -2.18 8.10
CA ALA A 82 22.01 -2.92 7.71
C ALA A 82 22.00 -3.19 6.19
N GLY A 83 23.14 -3.00 5.52
CA GLY A 83 23.27 -3.25 4.08
C GLY A 83 22.89 -4.68 3.71
N GLY A 84 21.76 -4.84 3.02
CA GLY A 84 21.27 -6.11 2.51
C GLY A 84 21.25 -6.12 0.98
N VAL A 85 21.56 -7.28 0.40
CA VAL A 85 21.29 -7.60 -1.02
C VAL A 85 19.88 -8.19 -1.09
N GLU A 86 19.07 -7.74 -2.05
CA GLU A 86 17.74 -8.27 -2.33
C GLU A 86 17.79 -9.15 -3.59
N SER A 87 17.23 -10.35 -3.53
CA SER A 87 17.07 -11.24 -4.68
C SER A 87 15.59 -11.52 -4.91
N PHE A 88 15.19 -11.56 -6.19
CA PHE A 88 13.82 -11.84 -6.63
C PHE A 88 13.79 -13.09 -7.51
N LEU A 89 12.83 -14.00 -7.24
CA LEU A 89 12.49 -15.08 -8.16
C LEU A 89 10.97 -15.04 -8.39
N VAL A 90 10.57 -14.99 -9.66
CA VAL A 90 9.18 -15.08 -10.09
C VAL A 90 9.09 -16.25 -11.06
N VAL A 91 8.28 -17.25 -10.72
CA VAL A 91 8.01 -18.39 -11.60
C VAL A 91 6.52 -18.39 -11.91
N GLY A 92 6.17 -18.10 -13.16
CA GLY A 92 4.81 -18.16 -13.68
C GLY A 92 4.75 -19.10 -14.87
N ASN A 93 3.84 -20.08 -14.83
CA ASN A 93 3.58 -20.95 -15.98
C ASN A 93 2.50 -20.35 -16.88
N ALA A 94 2.66 -20.50 -18.20
CA ALA A 94 1.66 -20.19 -19.23
C ALA A 94 1.47 -21.42 -20.15
N PRO A 95 0.44 -21.47 -21.03
CA PRO A 95 -0.98 -21.15 -20.84
C PRO A 95 -1.92 -22.32 -21.24
N ARG A 96 -3.21 -22.17 -20.88
CA ARG A 96 -4.46 -22.84 -21.37
C ARG A 96 -5.12 -23.92 -20.48
N ALA A 97 -6.45 -23.78 -20.46
CA ALA A 97 -7.52 -24.64 -19.90
C ALA A 97 -7.66 -24.69 -18.37
N LEU A 98 -8.69 -24.00 -17.86
CA LEU A 98 -9.46 -24.33 -16.65
C LEU A 98 -8.68 -24.82 -15.41
N ILE A 99 -7.49 -24.29 -15.15
CA ILE A 99 -6.67 -24.67 -14.00
C ILE A 99 -6.25 -23.38 -13.31
N ALA A 100 -6.48 -23.33 -11.99
CA ALA A 100 -5.88 -22.36 -11.10
C ALA A 100 -4.36 -22.36 -11.35
N ALA A 101 -3.84 -21.37 -12.08
CA ALA A 101 -2.40 -21.26 -12.29
C ALA A 101 -1.82 -20.61 -11.02
N PRO A 102 -1.03 -21.34 -10.20
CA PRO A 102 -0.37 -20.73 -9.06
C PRO A 102 0.80 -19.87 -9.56
N GLY A 103 0.81 -18.59 -9.19
CA GLY A 103 1.98 -17.72 -9.30
C GLY A 103 2.72 -17.68 -7.97
N TRP A 104 4.05 -17.70 -8.00
CA TRP A 104 4.88 -17.56 -6.81
C TRP A 104 5.85 -16.39 -6.96
N GLN A 105 5.94 -15.55 -5.93
CA GLN A 105 6.94 -14.49 -5.82
C GLN A 105 7.71 -14.64 -4.51
N LEU A 106 9.03 -14.57 -4.56
CA LEU A 106 9.91 -14.56 -3.37
C LEU A 106 10.79 -13.31 -3.38
N GLN A 107 10.78 -12.57 -2.28
CA GLN A 107 11.74 -11.53 -1.95
C GLN A 107 12.43 -11.91 -0.64
N ALA A 108 13.75 -12.10 -0.69
CA ALA A 108 14.56 -12.46 0.46
C ALA A 108 15.71 -11.47 0.65
N THR A 109 16.07 -11.27 1.92
CA THR A 109 17.25 -10.52 2.36
C THR A 109 18.13 -11.44 3.21
N ARG A 110 19.34 -11.00 3.56
CA ARG A 110 20.17 -11.72 4.55
C ARG A 110 19.47 -11.90 5.92
N ALA A 111 18.47 -11.08 6.23
CA ALA A 111 17.67 -11.16 7.44
C ALA A 111 16.45 -12.10 7.32
N GLY A 112 16.28 -12.76 6.17
CA GLY A 112 15.18 -13.70 5.89
C GLY A 112 14.25 -13.24 4.77
N VAL A 113 13.17 -14.01 4.57
CA VAL A 113 12.13 -13.75 3.55
C VAL A 113 11.31 -12.53 3.96
N THR A 114 11.43 -11.46 3.18
CA THR A 114 10.71 -10.21 3.40
C THR A 114 9.34 -10.23 2.75
N ALA A 115 9.18 -10.91 1.61
CA ALA A 115 7.87 -11.18 1.03
C ALA A 115 7.86 -12.53 0.32
N ALA A 116 6.75 -13.26 0.41
CA ALA A 116 6.54 -14.49 -0.33
C ALA A 116 5.05 -14.63 -0.59
N GLU A 117 4.62 -14.70 -1.84
CA GLU A 117 3.20 -14.75 -2.19
C GLU A 117 2.92 -15.89 -3.15
N LEU A 118 1.89 -16.66 -2.83
CA LEU A 118 1.18 -17.53 -3.76
C LEU A 118 -0.11 -16.82 -4.18
N SER A 119 -0.34 -16.68 -5.48
CA SER A 119 -1.61 -16.13 -5.99
C SER A 119 -2.23 -17.04 -7.04
N THR A 120 -3.56 -17.00 -7.14
CA THR A 120 -4.31 -17.69 -8.18
C THR A 120 -5.58 -16.94 -8.51
N GLN A 121 -6.18 -17.24 -9.66
CA GLN A 121 -7.47 -16.67 -10.06
C GLN A 121 -8.49 -17.78 -10.28
N TRP A 122 -9.69 -17.61 -9.73
CA TRP A 122 -10.79 -18.56 -9.86
C TRP A 122 -12.12 -17.82 -10.06
N ARG A 123 -12.73 -17.99 -11.24
CA ARG A 123 -14.04 -17.39 -11.58
C ARG A 123 -14.09 -15.86 -11.34
N GLY A 124 -13.03 -15.16 -11.73
CA GLY A 124 -12.89 -13.71 -11.57
C GLY A 124 -12.57 -13.25 -10.14
N TRP A 125 -12.42 -14.18 -9.20
CA TRP A 125 -11.80 -13.91 -7.91
C TRP A 125 -10.29 -14.04 -8.02
N GLU A 126 -9.57 -13.08 -7.47
CA GLU A 126 -8.14 -13.14 -7.23
C GLU A 126 -7.93 -13.59 -5.78
N LEU A 127 -7.22 -14.68 -5.58
CA LEU A 127 -6.89 -15.22 -4.27
C LEU A 127 -5.39 -15.13 -4.10
N SER A 128 -4.91 -14.64 -2.97
CA SER A 128 -3.49 -14.74 -2.63
C SER A 128 -3.26 -15.11 -1.18
N ALA A 129 -2.12 -15.75 -0.91
CA ALA A 129 -1.71 -16.18 0.41
C ALA A 129 -0.20 -16.06 0.53
N GLY A 130 0.26 -15.52 1.65
CA GLY A 130 1.68 -15.44 1.98
C GLY A 130 2.05 -14.16 2.72
N ARG A 131 3.34 -13.84 2.73
CA ARG A 131 3.92 -12.65 3.36
C ARG A 131 3.94 -11.49 2.39
N MET A 132 3.11 -10.47 2.63
CA MET A 132 2.94 -9.34 1.70
C MET A 132 2.98 -7.99 2.43
N PRO A 133 3.51 -6.92 1.82
CA PRO A 133 3.37 -5.58 2.38
C PRO A 133 1.88 -5.17 2.40
N LEU A 134 1.51 -4.35 3.38
CA LEU A 134 0.22 -3.68 3.43
C LEU A 134 0.40 -2.27 2.89
N ARG A 135 -0.45 -1.85 1.96
CA ARG A 135 -0.52 -0.45 1.52
C ARG A 135 -1.87 -0.21 0.87
N TRP A 136 -2.61 0.74 1.40
CA TRP A 136 -3.79 1.29 0.75
C TRP A 136 -3.67 2.81 0.67
N GLY A 137 -4.40 3.40 -0.26
CA GLY A 137 -4.41 4.85 -0.44
C GLY A 137 -3.38 5.36 -1.46
N PRO A 138 -3.55 6.63 -1.88
CA PRO A 138 -2.81 7.24 -2.99
C PRO A 138 -1.53 7.96 -2.53
N GLY A 139 -1.40 8.20 -1.22
CA GLY A 139 -0.26 8.89 -0.63
C GLY A 139 1.05 8.22 -0.97
N TRP A 140 2.09 8.99 -1.27
CA TRP A 140 3.44 8.54 -1.55
C TRP A 140 4.23 8.34 -0.26
N SER A 141 4.12 9.28 0.68
CA SER A 141 4.70 9.20 2.01
C SER A 141 4.14 8.04 2.84
N GLY A 142 2.99 7.49 2.46
CA GLY A 142 2.33 6.33 3.06
C GLY A 142 0.81 6.43 2.89
N GLY A 143 0.10 5.33 3.13
CA GLY A 143 -1.34 5.35 3.33
C GLY A 143 -1.69 5.76 4.75
N MET A 144 -2.90 6.25 4.98
CA MET A 144 -3.38 6.58 6.32
C MET A 144 -3.88 5.32 7.04
N LEU A 145 -4.69 4.48 6.39
CA LEU A 145 -5.17 3.23 7.02
C LEU A 145 -4.09 2.15 7.05
N PHE A 146 -3.49 1.89 5.89
CA PHE A 146 -2.36 0.98 5.74
C PHE A 146 -1.24 1.64 4.95
N SER A 147 -0.09 1.78 5.59
CA SER A 147 1.14 2.15 4.93
C SER A 147 2.09 0.97 4.91
N ASP A 148 3.13 1.15 4.10
CA ASP A 148 4.12 0.14 3.86
C ASP A 148 5.31 0.28 4.84
N SER A 149 5.16 1.02 5.95
CA SER A 149 6.19 1.14 6.98
C SER A 149 6.33 -0.09 7.86
N ALA A 150 5.24 -0.83 8.08
CA ALA A 150 5.28 -2.07 8.85
C ALA A 150 5.93 -3.22 8.07
N PRO A 151 6.55 -4.19 8.77
CA PRO A 151 7.00 -5.42 8.15
C PRO A 151 5.86 -6.13 7.42
N PRO A 152 6.13 -6.78 6.26
CA PRO A 152 5.14 -7.56 5.52
C PRO A 152 4.42 -8.60 6.37
N LEU A 153 3.12 -8.71 6.17
CA LEU A 153 2.19 -9.52 6.95
C LEU A 153 1.93 -10.87 6.29
N ASP A 154 1.93 -11.95 7.07
CA ASP A 154 1.42 -13.24 6.64
C ASP A 154 -0.11 -13.16 6.57
N ARG A 155 -0.66 -13.14 5.37
CA ARG A 155 -2.08 -12.92 5.10
C ARG A 155 -2.61 -13.80 3.97
N VAL A 156 -3.93 -13.97 3.98
CA VAL A 156 -4.71 -14.41 2.83
C VAL A 156 -5.52 -13.21 2.36
N SER A 157 -5.59 -12.99 1.06
CA SER A 157 -6.37 -11.94 0.45
C SER A 157 -7.27 -12.48 -0.66
N VAL A 158 -8.38 -11.81 -0.86
CA VAL A 158 -9.33 -12.06 -1.93
C VAL A 158 -9.74 -10.73 -2.55
N SER A 159 -9.78 -10.68 -3.88
CA SER A 159 -10.19 -9.49 -4.63
C SER A 159 -11.10 -9.86 -5.79
N LYS A 160 -12.02 -8.97 -6.17
CA LYS A 160 -12.90 -9.16 -7.32
C LYS A 160 -13.35 -7.85 -7.94
N GLN A 161 -13.33 -7.82 -9.27
CA GLN A 161 -13.97 -6.76 -10.04
C GLN A 161 -15.46 -7.08 -10.24
N LEU A 162 -16.32 -6.15 -9.82
CA LEU A 162 -17.78 -6.16 -9.95
C LEU A 162 -18.22 -4.92 -10.75
N GLY A 163 -18.10 -5.00 -12.08
CA GLY A 163 -18.38 -3.86 -12.96
C GLY A 163 -17.37 -2.74 -12.76
N LYS A 164 -17.82 -1.57 -12.28
CA LYS A 164 -16.96 -0.43 -11.93
C LYS A 164 -16.39 -0.51 -10.52
N PHE A 165 -16.83 -1.48 -9.72
CA PHE A 165 -16.36 -1.63 -8.35
C PHE A 165 -15.29 -2.70 -8.27
N ARG A 166 -14.27 -2.46 -7.45
CA ARG A 166 -13.32 -3.48 -7.01
C ARG A 166 -13.48 -3.69 -5.51
N LEU A 167 -13.75 -4.93 -5.13
CA LEU A 167 -13.71 -5.36 -3.74
C LEU A 167 -12.34 -6.00 -3.47
N GLU A 168 -11.71 -5.62 -2.38
CA GLU A 168 -10.53 -6.28 -1.81
C GLU A 168 -10.84 -6.61 -0.35
N GLN A 169 -10.46 -7.80 0.10
CA GLN A 169 -10.51 -8.18 1.50
C GLN A 169 -9.27 -9.00 1.84
N PHE A 170 -8.72 -8.82 3.02
CA PHE A 170 -7.67 -9.67 3.52
C PHE A 170 -7.86 -9.99 5.00
N TYR A 171 -7.23 -11.08 5.40
CA TYR A 171 -7.07 -11.47 6.78
C TYR A 171 -5.65 -11.97 6.97
N GLY A 172 -4.97 -11.47 7.99
CA GLY A 172 -3.62 -11.89 8.34
C GLY A 172 -3.41 -11.93 9.84
N GLN A 173 -2.27 -12.51 10.21
CA GLN A 173 -1.87 -12.64 11.59
C GLN A 173 -0.40 -12.33 11.76
N PHE A 174 -0.04 -11.82 12.93
CA PHE A 174 1.35 -11.62 13.31
C PHE A 174 1.52 -11.81 14.81
N PHE A 175 2.75 -11.99 15.24
CA PHE A 175 3.11 -12.11 16.64
C PHE A 175 3.71 -10.79 17.11
N GLU A 176 3.25 -10.29 18.25
CA GLU A 176 3.89 -9.18 18.95
C GLU A 176 4.43 -9.68 20.28
N PRO A 177 5.64 -9.28 20.69
CA PRO A 177 6.05 -9.43 22.08
C PRO A 177 4.97 -8.82 22.98
N ASN A 178 4.64 -9.48 24.09
CA ASN A 178 3.81 -8.83 25.09
C ASN A 178 4.59 -7.64 25.64
N ASP A 179 3.84 -6.61 25.99
CA ASP A 179 4.26 -5.38 26.67
C ASP A 179 5.70 -5.43 27.23
N PRO A 180 6.62 -4.56 26.80
CA PRO A 180 7.98 -4.51 27.35
C PRO A 180 8.02 -4.19 28.85
N THR A 181 6.90 -3.80 29.47
CA THR A 181 6.75 -3.63 30.91
C THR A 181 6.23 -4.87 31.64
N ALA A 182 5.85 -5.93 30.93
CA ALA A 182 5.51 -7.21 31.53
C ALA A 182 6.77 -7.88 32.11
N PRO A 183 6.70 -8.52 33.30
CA PRO A 183 7.80 -9.30 33.87
C PRO A 183 8.40 -10.26 32.81
N GLN A 184 9.73 -10.31 32.70
CA GLN A 184 10.48 -11.01 31.63
C GLN A 184 10.09 -12.50 31.46
N ASP A 185 9.58 -13.10 32.52
CA ASP A 185 9.08 -14.46 32.66
C ASP A 185 7.64 -14.67 32.16
N THR A 186 6.91 -13.59 31.83
CA THR A 186 5.55 -13.60 31.26
C THR A 186 5.43 -12.99 29.86
N ALA A 187 6.55 -12.55 29.27
CA ALA A 187 6.64 -12.00 27.92
C ALA A 187 6.45 -13.05 26.79
N SER A 188 5.55 -14.01 27.00
CA SER A 188 5.02 -14.85 25.91
C SER A 188 4.25 -13.94 24.97
N GLY A 189 4.84 -13.56 23.83
CA GLY A 189 4.13 -12.70 22.89
C GLY A 189 2.76 -13.26 22.51
N THR A 190 1.88 -12.38 22.06
CA THR A 190 0.50 -12.76 21.76
C THR A 190 0.22 -12.55 20.28
N ARG A 191 -0.57 -13.47 19.74
CA ARG A 191 -1.02 -13.38 18.35
C ARG A 191 -1.92 -12.16 18.19
N ARG A 192 -1.74 -11.46 17.08
CA ARG A 192 -2.60 -10.38 16.60
C ARG A 192 -3.22 -10.81 15.31
N HIS A 193 -4.44 -10.36 15.14
CA HIS A 193 -5.26 -10.58 13.96
C HIS A 193 -5.46 -9.23 13.30
N LEU A 194 -5.25 -9.16 11.99
CA LEU A 194 -5.49 -7.97 11.21
C LEU A 194 -6.38 -8.35 10.03
N ALA A 195 -7.49 -7.67 9.88
CA ALA A 195 -8.37 -7.87 8.75
C ALA A 195 -8.73 -6.52 8.15
N GLY A 196 -8.91 -6.47 6.85
CA GLY A 196 -9.34 -5.26 6.18
C GLY A 196 -10.16 -5.60 4.96
N ARG A 197 -11.02 -4.66 4.56
CA ARG A 197 -11.62 -4.66 3.24
C ARG A 197 -11.71 -3.27 2.65
N ARG A 198 -11.75 -3.20 1.33
CA ARG A 198 -11.79 -1.97 0.57
C ARG A 198 -12.72 -2.11 -0.63
N LEU A 199 -13.56 -1.12 -0.82
CA LEU A 199 -14.37 -0.95 -2.01
C LEU A 199 -13.84 0.24 -2.81
N THR A 200 -13.44 0.01 -4.05
CA THR A 200 -12.92 1.04 -4.96
C THR A 200 -13.84 1.19 -6.15
N LEU A 201 -14.33 2.39 -6.41
CA LEU A 201 -15.00 2.75 -7.66
C LEU A 201 -13.95 3.15 -8.69
N GLN A 202 -13.70 2.25 -9.63
CA GLN A 202 -12.93 2.48 -10.85
C GLN A 202 -13.84 3.19 -11.86
N SER A 203 -13.89 4.51 -11.80
CA SER A 203 -14.60 5.30 -12.80
C SER A 203 -13.82 5.30 -14.11
N THR A 204 -14.54 5.37 -15.23
CA THR A 204 -13.95 5.70 -16.54
C THR A 204 -13.68 7.20 -16.69
N GLY A 205 -14.13 8.01 -15.73
CA GLY A 205 -13.88 9.45 -15.68
C GLY A 205 -12.60 9.81 -14.90
N PRO A 206 -12.40 11.10 -14.61
CA PRO A 206 -11.20 11.57 -13.91
C PRO A 206 -11.19 11.22 -12.41
N TRP A 207 -12.28 10.66 -11.87
CA TRP A 207 -12.44 10.44 -10.43
C TRP A 207 -12.15 9.00 -10.03
N GLU A 208 -11.45 8.84 -8.92
CA GLU A 208 -11.27 7.58 -8.22
C GLU A 208 -11.82 7.75 -6.81
N LEU A 209 -12.68 6.85 -6.36
CA LEU A 209 -13.23 6.89 -5.01
C LEU A 209 -13.03 5.53 -4.37
N SER A 210 -12.64 5.49 -3.11
CA SER A 210 -12.63 4.23 -2.37
C SER A 210 -12.90 4.44 -0.90
N ALA A 211 -13.52 3.46 -0.28
CA ALA A 211 -13.71 3.37 1.15
C ALA A 211 -13.08 2.07 1.66
N GLY A 212 -12.27 2.17 2.70
CA GLY A 212 -11.66 1.03 3.36
C GLY A 212 -12.03 0.99 4.83
N GLU A 213 -12.04 -0.22 5.38
CA GLU A 213 -12.16 -0.44 6.81
C GLU A 213 -11.29 -1.61 7.22
N ALA A 214 -10.82 -1.57 8.46
CA ALA A 214 -9.97 -2.59 9.01
C ALA A 214 -10.10 -2.71 10.52
N ILE A 215 -9.69 -3.86 11.01
CA ILE A 215 -9.57 -4.13 12.44
C ILE A 215 -8.21 -4.72 12.76
N LYS A 216 -7.68 -4.34 13.92
CA LYS A 216 -6.64 -5.09 14.65
C LYS A 216 -7.33 -5.70 15.87
N ALA A 217 -7.07 -6.98 16.13
CA ALA A 217 -7.69 -7.68 17.25
C ALA A 217 -6.70 -8.57 17.99
N LEU A 218 -6.88 -8.66 19.30
CA LEU A 218 -6.10 -9.52 20.20
C LEU A 218 -6.53 -11.00 20.09
N ARG A 219 -7.65 -11.26 19.43
CA ARG A 219 -8.20 -12.60 19.21
C ARG A 219 -8.86 -12.70 17.84
N LEU A 220 -9.05 -13.92 17.37
CA LEU A 220 -9.71 -14.22 16.11
C LEU A 220 -11.18 -13.74 16.17
N PRO A 221 -11.62 -12.82 15.29
CA PRO A 221 -13.03 -12.49 15.13
C PRO A 221 -13.83 -13.70 14.61
N ASP A 222 -15.13 -13.76 14.87
CA ASP A 222 -15.99 -14.78 14.25
C ASP A 222 -15.92 -14.61 12.73
N PRO A 223 -15.40 -15.60 11.97
CA PRO A 223 -15.05 -15.41 10.57
C PRO A 223 -16.26 -15.18 9.68
N ALA A 224 -17.42 -15.76 10.00
CA ALA A 224 -18.62 -15.61 9.20
C ALA A 224 -19.22 -14.20 9.36
N LEU A 225 -19.35 -13.73 10.59
CA LEU A 225 -19.88 -12.41 10.89
C LEU A 225 -18.91 -11.30 10.47
N ALA A 226 -17.61 -11.50 10.70
CA ALA A 226 -16.52 -10.65 10.23
C ALA A 226 -16.53 -10.42 8.72
N ALA A 227 -16.78 -11.48 7.95
CA ALA A 227 -16.82 -11.38 6.51
C ALA A 227 -18.06 -10.64 6.00
N ALA A 228 -19.20 -10.81 6.68
CA ALA A 228 -20.49 -10.30 6.22
C ALA A 228 -20.81 -8.87 6.68
N LEU A 229 -20.44 -8.49 7.90
CA LEU A 229 -20.88 -7.23 8.52
C LEU A 229 -19.85 -6.11 8.38
N PRO A 230 -20.25 -4.83 8.23
CA PRO A 230 -19.43 -3.66 8.60
C PRO A 230 -18.70 -3.89 9.90
N TRP A 231 -17.39 -3.66 9.94
CA TRP A 231 -16.62 -3.95 11.15
C TRP A 231 -17.07 -3.06 12.31
N TYR A 232 -17.50 -1.83 12.02
CA TYR A 232 -18.16 -0.97 13.00
C TYR A 232 -19.42 -1.62 13.59
N VAL A 233 -20.27 -2.21 12.73
CA VAL A 233 -21.49 -2.91 13.18
C VAL A 233 -21.10 -4.15 13.99
N TYR A 234 -20.12 -4.91 13.52
CA TYR A 234 -19.60 -6.08 14.23
C TYR A 234 -19.06 -5.72 15.62
N GLU A 235 -18.21 -4.69 15.71
CA GLU A 235 -17.66 -4.21 16.97
C GLU A 235 -18.77 -3.73 17.89
N HIS A 236 -19.67 -2.86 17.40
CA HIS A 236 -20.76 -2.30 18.18
C HIS A 236 -21.65 -3.41 18.75
N ASP A 237 -22.09 -4.37 17.93
CA ASP A 237 -23.00 -5.43 18.38
C ASP A 237 -22.34 -6.45 19.33
N TRP A 238 -21.02 -6.64 19.19
CA TRP A 238 -20.24 -7.58 19.99
C TRP A 238 -19.72 -6.96 21.30
N SER A 239 -19.49 -5.64 21.32
CA SER A 239 -18.96 -4.91 22.47
C SER A 239 -20.02 -4.17 23.29
N ALA A 240 -21.20 -3.88 22.73
CA ALA A 240 -22.26 -3.17 23.45
C ALA A 240 -22.78 -3.96 24.67
N ILE A 241 -22.68 -3.32 25.84
CA ILE A 241 -23.25 -3.81 27.09
C ILE A 241 -24.67 -3.20 27.22
N GLY A 242 -25.72 -3.98 26.96
CA GLY A 242 -27.11 -3.57 27.26
C GLY A 242 -28.07 -3.62 26.07
N SER A 243 -29.08 -2.74 26.05
CA SER A 243 -30.13 -2.63 25.03
C SER A 243 -29.72 -1.90 23.74
N GLY A 244 -28.51 -1.36 23.67
CA GLY A 244 -27.98 -0.65 22.50
C GLY A 244 -27.46 -1.57 21.40
N ARG A 245 -28.03 -2.77 21.21
CA ARG A 245 -27.58 -3.73 20.19
C ARG A 245 -28.46 -3.60 18.96
N TRP A 246 -27.85 -3.51 17.79
CA TRP A 246 -28.57 -3.35 16.53
C TRP A 246 -29.05 -4.69 15.98
N LEU A 247 -28.25 -5.76 16.08
CA LEU A 247 -28.55 -7.08 15.50
C LEU A 247 -28.83 -8.17 16.54
N GLY A 248 -28.49 -7.96 17.81
CA GLY A 248 -28.83 -8.87 18.91
C GLY A 248 -28.06 -10.20 18.90
N LEU A 249 -26.88 -10.25 18.28
CA LEU A 249 -26.06 -11.48 18.12
C LEU A 249 -25.83 -12.23 19.46
N PRO A 250 -25.68 -13.56 19.51
CA PRO A 250 -25.43 -14.25 20.78
C PRO A 250 -24.16 -13.73 21.48
N ARG A 251 -24.24 -13.46 22.80
CA ARG A 251 -23.06 -13.04 23.59
C ARG A 251 -22.09 -14.20 23.67
N SER A 252 -20.81 -13.91 23.49
CA SER A 252 -19.78 -14.71 24.13
C SER A 252 -19.63 -14.21 25.58
N ALA A 253 -20.02 -15.04 26.55
CA ALA A 253 -19.92 -14.73 27.99
C ALA A 253 -18.47 -14.46 28.45
N ALA A 254 -17.48 -14.81 27.62
CA ALA A 254 -16.07 -14.69 27.93
C ALA A 254 -15.50 -13.25 27.82
N TYR A 255 -16.22 -12.29 27.23
CA TYR A 255 -15.56 -11.07 26.74
C TYR A 255 -16.30 -9.76 27.03
N LYS A 256 -16.11 -9.23 28.24
CA LYS A 256 -16.66 -7.94 28.68
C LYS A 256 -15.67 -6.78 28.44
N ASN A 257 -15.57 -6.25 27.21
CA ASN A 257 -15.05 -4.91 26.84
C ASN A 257 -14.76 -4.84 25.32
N SER A 258 -14.63 -3.63 24.76
CA SER A 258 -14.18 -3.36 23.37
C SER A 258 -12.66 -3.42 23.21
N ALA A 259 -11.91 -3.41 24.32
CA ALA A 259 -10.44 -3.33 24.36
C ALA A 259 -9.66 -4.37 23.54
N TRP A 260 -10.32 -5.45 23.11
CA TRP A 260 -9.71 -6.53 22.32
C TRP A 260 -9.73 -6.26 20.81
N LEU A 261 -10.47 -5.27 20.32
CA LEU A 261 -10.61 -4.92 18.91
C LEU A 261 -10.38 -3.41 18.74
N ASN A 262 -9.60 -3.03 17.75
CA ASN A 262 -9.40 -1.64 17.33
C ASN A 262 -9.87 -1.54 15.89
N TYR A 263 -10.79 -0.63 15.60
CA TYR A 263 -11.39 -0.43 14.31
C TYR A 263 -10.95 0.89 13.69
N MET A 264 -10.66 0.87 12.40
CA MET A 264 -10.34 2.05 11.60
C MET A 264 -11.01 2.00 10.24
N ALA A 265 -11.25 3.17 9.67
CA ALA A 265 -11.76 3.30 8.31
C ALA A 265 -11.09 4.47 7.58
N ASP A 266 -11.03 4.39 6.25
CA ASP A 266 -10.60 5.50 5.41
C ASP A 266 -11.56 5.77 4.26
N LEU A 267 -11.56 7.03 3.83
CA LEU A 267 -12.16 7.48 2.58
C LEU A 267 -11.06 8.09 1.73
N THR A 268 -10.94 7.63 0.50
CA THR A 268 -9.96 8.14 -0.47
C THR A 268 -10.69 8.72 -1.68
N VAL A 269 -10.17 9.85 -2.15
CA VAL A 269 -10.55 10.49 -3.40
C VAL A 269 -9.32 10.75 -4.25
N GLY A 270 -9.43 10.49 -5.54
CA GLY A 270 -8.47 10.86 -6.57
C GLY A 270 -9.16 11.63 -7.68
N TYR A 271 -8.49 12.63 -8.24
CA TYR A 271 -8.95 13.40 -9.38
C TYR A 271 -7.82 13.63 -10.38
N GLN A 272 -8.02 13.19 -11.62
CA GLN A 272 -7.08 13.27 -12.72
C GLN A 272 -7.46 14.42 -13.67
N ARG A 273 -6.73 15.54 -13.60
CA ARG A 273 -6.92 16.67 -14.52
C ARG A 273 -6.14 16.44 -15.81
N GLY A 274 -6.85 15.94 -16.83
CA GLY A 274 -6.29 15.62 -18.14
C GLY A 274 -5.11 14.65 -18.04
N THR A 275 -4.21 14.72 -19.00
CA THR A 275 -2.96 13.97 -18.98
C THR A 275 -1.84 14.78 -18.33
N GLY A 276 -2.10 15.64 -17.33
CA GLY A 276 -1.07 16.49 -16.68
C GLY A 276 -0.85 16.30 -15.16
N VAL A 277 -1.95 16.27 -14.40
CA VAL A 277 -1.92 16.46 -12.94
C VAL A 277 -2.95 15.57 -12.27
N ARG A 278 -2.56 14.96 -11.16
CA ARG A 278 -3.43 14.20 -10.26
C ARG A 278 -3.50 14.92 -8.91
N PHE A 279 -4.71 15.07 -8.39
CA PHE A 279 -4.97 15.44 -7.01
C PHE A 279 -5.50 14.23 -6.28
N TYR A 280 -5.18 14.10 -5.00
CA TYR A 280 -5.67 12.99 -4.21
C TYR A 280 -5.73 13.36 -2.74
N GLY A 281 -6.59 12.66 -2.01
CA GLY A 281 -6.68 12.76 -0.58
C GLY A 281 -7.18 11.48 0.06
N GLU A 282 -6.84 11.30 1.33
CA GLU A 282 -7.25 10.19 2.16
C GLU A 282 -7.62 10.73 3.54
N TYR A 283 -8.83 10.42 4.01
CA TYR A 283 -9.31 10.80 5.34
C TYR A 283 -9.49 9.53 6.16
N LEU A 284 -8.71 9.43 7.25
CA LEU A 284 -8.75 8.34 8.20
C LEU A 284 -9.66 8.67 9.38
N LEU A 285 -10.45 7.69 9.76
CA LEU A 285 -11.32 7.65 10.91
C LEU A 285 -10.80 6.60 11.90
N ASP A 286 -10.51 7.04 13.12
CA ASP A 286 -10.06 6.24 14.25
C ASP A 286 -11.00 6.58 15.42
N ASP A 287 -11.61 5.57 16.05
CA ASP A 287 -12.82 5.71 16.90
C ASP A 287 -13.99 6.43 16.18
N ILE A 288 -14.73 5.70 15.31
CA ILE A 288 -15.96 6.25 14.72
C ILE A 288 -16.99 6.50 15.83
N LYS A 289 -17.26 7.77 16.08
CA LYS A 289 -18.36 8.19 16.91
C LYS A 289 -19.68 7.94 16.19
N ALA A 290 -20.67 7.43 16.92
CA ALA A 290 -22.05 7.54 16.46
C ALA A 290 -22.35 9.04 16.20
N PRO A 291 -22.88 9.41 15.02
CA PRO A 291 -23.33 10.76 14.76
C PRO A 291 -24.25 11.25 15.89
N ALA A 292 -24.16 12.53 16.26
CA ALA A 292 -24.98 13.08 17.36
C ALA A 292 -26.49 12.87 17.14
N PHE A 293 -26.95 12.84 15.88
CA PHE A 293 -28.34 12.55 15.51
C PHE A 293 -28.76 11.08 15.73
N LEU A 294 -27.80 10.16 15.91
CA LEU A 294 -28.03 8.78 16.36
C LEU A 294 -27.80 8.62 17.88
N GLY A 295 -27.81 9.72 18.64
CA GLY A 295 -27.75 9.69 20.11
C GLY A 295 -26.34 9.69 20.71
N GLY A 296 -25.29 9.92 19.90
CA GLY A 296 -23.92 10.03 20.40
C GLY A 296 -23.73 11.27 21.30
N LYS A 297 -23.48 11.07 22.60
CA LYS A 297 -23.21 12.12 23.59
C LYS A 297 -21.75 12.17 24.09
N GLU A 298 -20.84 11.46 23.42
CA GLU A 298 -19.45 11.35 23.90
C GLU A 298 -18.58 12.59 23.65
N THR A 299 -17.91 13.02 24.71
CA THR A 299 -16.97 14.15 24.76
C THR A 299 -15.54 13.80 24.30
N THR A 300 -15.25 12.51 24.04
CA THR A 300 -13.92 12.05 23.63
C THR A 300 -13.54 12.65 22.28
N PRO A 301 -12.40 13.34 22.07
CA PRO A 301 -12.06 13.94 20.78
C PRO A 301 -11.99 12.89 19.65
N GLN A 302 -12.50 13.21 18.45
CA GLN A 302 -12.42 12.31 17.30
C GLN A 302 -10.95 12.09 16.92
N ARG A 303 -10.54 10.83 16.75
CA ARG A 303 -9.22 10.49 16.24
C ARG A 303 -9.34 10.40 14.71
N SER A 304 -8.49 11.13 14.02
CA SER A 304 -8.58 11.19 12.56
C SER A 304 -7.26 11.65 11.99
N GLY A 305 -7.05 11.31 10.72
CA GLY A 305 -5.97 11.86 9.94
C GLY A 305 -6.43 12.30 8.56
N LEU A 306 -5.70 13.21 7.96
CA LEU A 306 -5.93 13.70 6.62
C LEU A 306 -4.63 13.70 5.84
N LEU A 307 -4.66 13.13 4.65
CA LEU A 307 -3.64 13.28 3.63
C LEU A 307 -4.25 14.04 2.46
N LEU A 308 -3.54 15.05 1.98
CA LEU A 308 -3.81 15.74 0.73
C LEU A 308 -2.54 15.76 -0.11
N GLY A 309 -2.66 15.48 -1.40
CA GLY A 309 -1.52 15.49 -2.28
C GLY A 309 -1.87 15.87 -3.71
N ALA A 310 -0.83 16.29 -4.42
CA ALA A 310 -0.87 16.50 -5.85
C ALA A 310 0.41 15.96 -6.48
N ALA A 311 0.28 15.38 -7.65
CA ALA A 311 1.40 14.92 -8.44
C ALA A 311 1.18 15.30 -9.91
N GLY A 312 2.27 15.54 -10.64
CA GLY A 312 2.19 15.90 -12.04
C GLY A 312 3.53 15.76 -12.73
N GLY A 313 3.55 16.08 -14.02
CA GLY A 313 4.79 16.08 -14.77
C GLY A 313 4.61 16.61 -16.18
N HIS A 314 5.71 17.14 -16.72
CA HIS A 314 5.79 17.61 -18.09
C HIS A 314 7.21 17.37 -18.63
N GLY A 315 7.30 16.69 -19.78
CA GLY A 315 8.59 16.34 -20.39
C GLY A 315 9.46 15.48 -19.46
N PRO A 316 10.71 15.89 -19.15
CA PRO A 316 11.61 15.17 -18.25
C PRO A 316 11.32 15.39 -16.76
N LEU A 317 10.39 16.28 -16.41
CA LEU A 317 10.09 16.69 -15.04
C LEU A 317 8.86 15.95 -14.51
N ALA A 318 8.97 15.36 -13.33
CA ALA A 318 7.84 14.91 -12.52
C ALA A 318 7.94 15.53 -11.13
N TRP A 319 6.81 15.80 -10.50
CA TRP A 319 6.75 16.40 -9.17
C TRP A 319 5.61 15.81 -8.35
N ARG A 320 5.75 15.94 -7.03
CA ARG A 320 4.75 15.57 -6.03
C ARG A 320 4.86 16.48 -4.83
N VAL A 321 3.72 16.84 -4.26
CA VAL A 321 3.61 17.51 -2.97
C VAL A 321 2.53 16.85 -2.14
N GLU A 322 2.76 16.70 -0.85
CA GLU A 322 1.81 16.11 0.10
C GLU A 322 1.83 16.87 1.41
N ALA A 323 0.64 17.02 2.00
CA ALA A 323 0.43 17.45 3.37
C ALA A 323 -0.30 16.31 4.10
N VAL A 324 0.24 15.92 5.25
CA VAL A 324 -0.36 14.88 6.10
C VAL A 324 -0.53 15.44 7.50
N ASP A 325 -1.73 15.32 8.06
CA ASP A 325 -2.07 15.79 9.40
C ASP A 325 -2.73 14.65 10.17
N THR A 326 -2.24 14.33 11.36
CA THR A 326 -2.82 13.33 12.26
C THR A 326 -3.12 13.96 13.62
N ASN A 327 -4.32 13.69 14.14
CA ASN A 327 -4.73 14.16 15.46
C ASN A 327 -3.90 13.47 16.57
N ARG A 328 -3.95 14.05 17.78
CA ARG A 328 -3.21 13.62 18.99
C ARG A 328 -3.18 12.12 19.25
N ARG A 329 -4.35 11.47 19.16
CA ARG A 329 -4.54 10.07 19.52
C ARG A 329 -4.64 9.11 18.33
N THR A 330 -4.48 9.60 17.10
CA THR A 330 -4.54 8.75 15.90
C THR A 330 -3.52 7.62 15.99
N TYR A 331 -3.92 6.38 15.70
CA TYR A 331 -3.11 5.15 15.83
C TYR A 331 -2.84 4.68 17.26
N ARG A 332 -3.22 5.44 18.29
CA ARG A 332 -3.03 5.04 19.68
C ARG A 332 -4.24 4.31 20.21
N SER A 333 -4.02 3.49 21.22
CA SER A 333 -5.04 2.80 21.99
C SER A 333 -4.70 2.90 23.46
N ASP A 334 -5.71 2.94 24.34
CA ASP A 334 -5.47 2.85 25.78
C ASP A 334 -5.03 1.42 26.18
N VAL A 335 -5.16 0.46 25.26
CA VAL A 335 -4.64 -0.91 25.38
C VAL A 335 -3.48 -1.05 24.41
N LEU A 336 -2.24 -0.95 24.91
CA LEU A 336 -1.00 -0.99 24.13
C LEU A 336 -0.94 -2.13 23.09
N PRO A 337 -1.31 -3.39 23.43
CA PRO A 337 -1.44 -4.48 22.46
C PRO A 337 -2.29 -4.20 21.21
N ASN A 338 -3.20 -3.24 21.30
CA ASN A 338 -4.20 -2.92 20.31
C ASN A 338 -3.94 -1.56 19.63
N GLU A 339 -2.80 -0.93 19.88
CA GLU A 339 -2.32 0.20 19.06
C GLU A 339 -2.20 -0.20 17.59
N TRP A 340 -2.36 0.76 16.67
CA TRP A 340 -2.33 0.52 15.23
C TRP A 340 -0.90 0.42 14.69
N SER A 341 -0.18 -0.54 15.26
CA SER A 341 1.23 -0.82 15.05
C SER A 341 1.45 -2.32 14.94
N ARG A 342 2.66 -2.67 14.50
CA ARG A 342 3.25 -3.99 14.54
C ARG A 342 4.65 -3.84 15.13
N GLY A 343 4.79 -4.14 16.42
CA GLY A 343 5.99 -3.75 17.18
C GLY A 343 6.21 -2.24 17.10
N ASP A 344 7.43 -1.80 16.79
CA ASP A 344 7.77 -0.37 16.71
C ASP A 344 7.34 0.31 15.40
N SER A 345 6.73 -0.44 14.47
CA SER A 345 6.33 0.08 13.16
C SER A 345 4.84 0.33 13.10
N LEU A 346 4.43 1.51 12.69
CA LEU A 346 3.02 1.84 12.48
C LEU A 346 2.46 1.07 11.28
N LEU A 347 1.22 0.61 11.42
CA LEU A 347 0.46 0.03 10.32
C LEU A 347 -0.09 1.11 9.40
N GLY A 348 -0.44 2.28 9.94
CA GLY A 348 -0.93 3.45 9.20
C GLY A 348 0.21 4.38 8.78
N SER A 349 -0.06 5.68 8.65
CA SER A 349 0.91 6.67 8.19
C SER A 349 2.20 6.70 9.04
N PRO A 350 3.41 6.72 8.42
CA PRO A 350 4.67 6.62 9.15
C PRO A 350 5.01 7.84 10.00
N ILE A 351 4.27 8.95 9.87
CA ILE A 351 4.47 10.12 10.74
C ILE A 351 3.89 9.91 12.15
N GLY A 352 3.04 8.90 12.32
CA GLY A 352 2.41 8.57 13.59
C GLY A 352 1.37 9.56 14.07
N SER A 353 1.08 9.49 15.36
CA SER A 353 0.11 10.32 16.06
C SER A 353 0.63 11.74 16.29
N ASN A 354 -0.27 12.72 16.42
CA ASN A 354 0.08 14.10 16.81
C ASN A 354 1.12 14.75 15.87
N ALA A 355 0.98 14.55 14.57
CA ALA A 355 2.01 14.91 13.60
C ALA A 355 1.43 15.70 12.43
N PHE A 356 2.23 16.65 11.94
CA PHE A 356 1.99 17.32 10.68
C PHE A 356 3.22 17.18 9.79
N GLN A 357 3.03 16.74 8.56
CA GLN A 357 4.07 16.59 7.56
C GLN A 357 3.77 17.42 6.32
N LEU A 358 4.81 18.05 5.79
CA LEU A 358 4.91 18.49 4.41
C LEU A 358 5.97 17.65 3.70
N PHE A 359 5.64 17.17 2.52
CA PHE A 359 6.53 16.42 1.66
C PHE A 359 6.48 17.02 0.25
N ALA A 360 7.64 17.18 -0.37
CA ALA A 360 7.75 17.56 -1.75
C ALA A 360 8.86 16.73 -2.40
N ARG A 361 8.63 16.31 -3.63
CA ARG A 361 9.64 15.63 -4.45
C ARG A 361 9.54 16.08 -5.88
N THR A 362 10.69 16.31 -6.49
CA THR A 362 10.82 16.61 -7.92
C THR A 362 11.84 15.67 -8.51
N ASP A 363 11.44 14.93 -9.54
CA ASP A 363 12.29 14.04 -10.32
C ASP A 363 12.55 14.68 -11.69
N TYR A 364 13.80 14.72 -12.12
CA TYR A 364 14.23 15.32 -13.39
C TYR A 364 15.15 14.37 -14.14
N ARG A 365 14.75 14.00 -15.37
CA ARG A 365 15.58 13.21 -16.28
C ARG A 365 16.48 14.13 -17.09
N VAL A 366 17.74 14.27 -16.69
CA VAL A 366 18.73 15.13 -17.35
C VAL A 366 19.03 14.60 -18.75
N GLN A 367 19.25 13.28 -18.85
CA GLN A 367 19.51 12.53 -20.09
C GLN A 367 18.94 11.12 -19.93
N GLU A 368 18.98 10.28 -20.97
CA GLU A 368 18.45 8.91 -20.91
C GLU A 368 19.02 8.07 -19.78
N ARG A 369 20.31 8.29 -19.46
CA ARG A 369 21.02 7.53 -18.44
C ARG A 369 21.12 8.24 -17.10
N LEU A 370 20.84 9.54 -17.01
CA LEU A 370 21.04 10.33 -15.80
C LEU A 370 19.72 10.92 -15.31
N SER A 371 19.37 10.59 -14.07
CA SER A 371 18.20 11.12 -13.38
C SER A 371 18.59 11.74 -12.04
N LEU A 372 17.94 12.85 -11.71
CA LEU A 372 18.07 13.55 -10.45
C LEU A 372 16.73 13.53 -9.74
N ALA A 373 16.72 13.46 -8.42
CA ALA A 373 15.52 13.75 -7.65
C ALA A 373 15.86 14.59 -6.42
N LEU A 374 15.10 15.66 -6.20
CA LEU A 374 15.18 16.46 -4.99
C LEU A 374 13.95 16.15 -4.13
N GLU A 375 14.18 15.75 -2.89
CA GLU A 375 13.15 15.48 -1.90
C GLU A 375 13.31 16.44 -0.72
N ALA A 376 12.21 17.06 -0.30
CA ALA A 376 12.13 17.86 0.91
C ALA A 376 11.01 17.31 1.80
N GLN A 377 11.31 17.09 3.07
CA GLN A 377 10.37 16.61 4.06
C GLN A 377 10.49 17.44 5.32
N ARG A 378 9.37 17.95 5.80
CA ARG A 378 9.25 18.57 7.12
C ARG A 378 8.21 17.81 7.91
N VAL A 379 8.57 17.28 9.07
CA VAL A 379 7.64 16.72 10.05
C VAL A 379 7.74 17.56 11.30
N ARG A 380 6.60 17.89 11.89
CA ARG A 380 6.53 18.57 13.18
C ARG A 380 5.45 17.95 14.04
N ARG A 381 5.61 18.10 15.35
CA ARG A 381 4.52 17.82 16.27
C ARG A 381 3.36 18.81 16.07
N ARG A 382 2.11 18.34 16.11
CA ARG A 382 0.94 19.20 15.93
C ARG A 382 0.65 20.03 17.19
N ASP A 383 0.78 19.43 18.37
CA ASP A 383 0.67 20.14 19.64
C ASP A 383 1.58 19.56 20.72
N THR A 384 1.83 20.35 21.76
CA THR A 384 2.73 19.99 22.87
C THR A 384 2.08 19.14 23.96
N THR A 385 0.77 18.85 23.87
CA THR A 385 0.02 18.22 24.96
C THR A 385 0.19 16.71 25.03
N GLN A 386 0.61 16.09 23.93
CA GLN A 386 0.91 14.65 23.88
C GLN A 386 2.26 14.40 23.19
N PRO A 387 2.91 13.26 23.47
CA PRO A 387 4.06 12.84 22.70
C PRO A 387 3.70 12.75 21.21
N GLY A 388 4.65 13.10 20.36
CA GLY A 388 4.55 13.00 18.90
C GLY A 388 5.95 12.80 18.33
N PRO A 389 6.08 12.64 17.01
CA PRO A 389 7.39 12.50 16.40
C PRO A 389 8.29 13.69 16.74
N ALA A 390 9.60 13.46 16.73
CA ALA A 390 10.56 14.55 16.76
C ALA A 390 10.42 15.39 15.49
N ASP A 391 10.66 16.70 15.62
CA ASP A 391 10.71 17.58 14.47
C ASP A 391 11.82 17.12 13.52
N LEU A 392 11.49 17.02 12.24
CA LEU A 392 12.40 16.59 11.19
C LEU A 392 12.35 17.61 10.07
N ASN A 393 13.50 18.13 9.65
CA ASN A 393 13.64 18.90 8.42
C ASN A 393 14.71 18.20 7.58
N ARG A 394 14.29 17.50 6.53
CA ARG A 394 15.18 16.73 5.66
C ARG A 394 15.10 17.26 4.24
N VAL A 395 16.27 17.46 3.64
CA VAL A 395 16.42 17.65 2.20
C VAL A 395 17.39 16.60 1.69
N THR A 396 16.98 15.87 0.66
CA THR A 396 17.73 14.77 0.08
C THR A 396 17.84 14.95 -1.42
N LEU A 397 19.05 14.93 -1.95
CA LEU A 397 19.33 14.84 -3.37
C LEU A 397 19.65 13.38 -3.71
N PHE A 398 18.92 12.84 -4.68
CA PHE A 398 19.19 11.56 -5.29
C PHE A 398 19.78 11.79 -6.67
N VAL A 399 20.86 11.10 -6.97
CA VAL A 399 21.45 11.02 -8.30
C VAL A 399 21.44 9.55 -8.69
N ALA A 400 20.88 9.24 -9.85
CA ALA A 400 20.87 7.89 -10.40
C ALA A 400 21.46 7.94 -11.82
N THR A 401 22.43 7.09 -12.09
CA THR A 401 23.02 6.94 -13.42
C THR A 401 23.01 5.49 -13.86
N THR A 402 22.63 5.25 -15.11
CA THR A 402 22.75 3.95 -15.78
C THR A 402 24.14 3.87 -16.40
N LEU A 403 24.99 3.01 -15.83
CA LEU A 403 26.36 2.80 -16.30
C LEU A 403 26.37 1.92 -17.55
N THR A 404 25.59 0.84 -17.52
CA THR A 404 25.35 -0.10 -18.62
C THR A 404 23.89 -0.53 -18.58
N PRO A 405 23.37 -1.26 -19.59
CA PRO A 405 22.00 -1.81 -19.52
C PRO A 405 21.72 -2.70 -18.30
N GLN A 406 22.76 -3.20 -17.62
CA GLN A 406 22.67 -4.10 -16.46
C GLN A 406 23.22 -3.47 -15.16
N ALA A 407 23.90 -2.33 -15.23
CA ALA A 407 24.55 -1.71 -14.08
C ALA A 407 24.10 -0.26 -13.88
N TYR A 408 23.91 0.13 -12.64
CA TYR A 408 23.53 1.49 -12.27
C TYR A 408 24.26 1.92 -11.00
N ALA A 409 24.47 3.22 -10.85
CA ALA A 409 24.99 3.81 -9.62
C ALA A 409 23.99 4.80 -9.06
N THR A 410 23.85 4.82 -7.74
CA THR A 410 23.01 5.81 -7.04
C THR A 410 23.82 6.53 -5.96
N ALA A 411 23.64 7.84 -5.86
CA ALA A 411 24.14 8.63 -4.76
C ALA A 411 22.96 9.29 -4.04
N ARG A 412 23.02 9.33 -2.71
CA ARG A 412 22.06 10.02 -1.86
C ARG A 412 22.84 11.01 -1.00
N LEU A 413 22.61 12.29 -1.22
CA LEU A 413 23.16 13.35 -0.40
C LEU A 413 22.08 13.91 0.49
N GLU A 414 22.31 13.93 1.79
CA GLU A 414 21.46 14.58 2.77
C GLU A 414 22.20 15.78 3.36
N ARG A 415 21.45 16.80 3.78
CA ARG A 415 22.05 18.00 4.37
C ARG A 415 23.01 17.70 5.54
N ASP A 416 22.73 16.64 6.31
CA ASP A 416 23.50 16.26 7.49
C ASP A 416 24.48 15.10 7.22
N GLY A 417 24.72 14.74 5.95
CA GLY A 417 25.69 13.71 5.58
C GLY A 417 25.48 13.14 4.17
N ALA A 418 26.56 12.72 3.52
CA ALA A 418 26.50 12.04 2.22
C ALA A 418 26.60 10.53 2.37
N ARG A 419 25.76 9.77 1.63
CA ARG A 419 25.86 8.32 1.52
C ARG A 419 25.87 7.90 0.05
N LEU A 420 26.96 7.27 -0.38
CA LEU A 420 27.07 6.64 -1.69
C LEU A 420 26.60 5.19 -1.61
N THR A 421 25.87 4.71 -2.62
CA THR A 421 25.48 3.29 -2.72
C THR A 421 25.67 2.80 -4.14
N LEU A 422 26.67 1.94 -4.34
CA LEU A 422 26.90 1.26 -5.60
C LEU A 422 26.06 -0.01 -5.64
N GLY A 423 25.25 -0.17 -6.69
CA GLY A 423 24.43 -1.34 -6.93
C GLY A 423 24.92 -2.10 -8.17
N TRP A 424 24.76 -3.42 -8.15
CA TRP A 424 24.97 -4.29 -9.30
C TRP A 424 23.76 -5.21 -9.41
N MET A 425 23.23 -5.38 -10.62
CA MET A 425 22.28 -6.46 -10.90
C MET A 425 23.06 -7.63 -11.48
N PRO A 426 22.95 -8.83 -10.90
CA PRO A 426 23.43 -10.04 -11.55
C PRO A 426 22.64 -10.37 -12.81
#